data_AF-F3LJJ1-F1
#
_entry.id   AF-F3LJJ1-F1
#
_cell.length_a   1.000
_cell.length_b   1.000
_cell.length_c   1.000
_cell.angle_alpha   90.00
_cell.angle_beta   90.00
_cell.angle_gamma   90.00
#
_symmetry.space_group_name_H-M   'P 1'
#
loop_
_entity.id
_entity.type
_entity.pdbx_description
1 polymer ?
#
loop_
_entity_poly.entity_id
_entity_poly.type
_entity_poly.pdbx_seq_one_letter_code
_entity_poly.pdbx_strand_id
1 'polypeptide(L)'
;MKIDQSYIDILLKPLDDNSVPTLSEYVNELKGLGIALDGEDGKIDRKFETHLRYMSAKRLVSNVNGLSDLESLGFSIGAGGHVSIMGSDMIMKVENKELVVPQNINIGSITSDKVQVGNNNHLITNFHIQEVVEKIAASNDPEAKNLLKSLLENSTVGSLLGAGVSALIGLL
;
A
#
# COMPACT_ATOMS: atom_id res chain seq x y z
N MET A 1 -9.26 -3.97 31.65
CA MET A 1 -7.84 -3.77 31.97
C MET A 1 -7.34 -2.59 31.15
N LYS A 2 -6.43 -1.75 31.66
CA LYS A 2 -5.85 -0.64 30.88
C LYS A 2 -4.70 -1.15 30.01
N ILE A 3 -4.43 -0.46 28.90
CA ILE A 3 -3.26 -0.71 28.05
C ILE A 3 -2.03 -0.15 28.75
N ASP A 4 -1.00 -0.98 28.86
CA ASP A 4 0.31 -0.72 29.47
C ASP A 4 1.35 -0.63 28.34
N GLN A 5 1.84 0.58 28.07
CA GLN A 5 2.76 0.83 26.95
C GLN A 5 4.09 0.09 27.15
N SER A 6 4.60 0.00 28.39
CA SER A 6 5.84 -0.72 28.68
C SER A 6 5.71 -2.21 28.37
N TYR A 7 4.50 -2.76 28.54
CA TYR A 7 4.22 -4.14 28.18
C TYR A 7 4.13 -4.33 26.65
N ILE A 8 3.56 -3.37 25.92
CA ILE A 8 3.56 -3.38 24.45
C ILE A 8 4.99 -3.38 23.91
N ASP A 9 5.88 -2.55 24.47
CA ASP A 9 7.27 -2.47 24.02
C ASP A 9 7.99 -3.81 24.23
N ILE A 10 7.69 -4.53 25.31
CA ILE A 10 8.21 -5.89 25.54
C ILE A 10 7.65 -6.88 24.51
N LEU A 11 6.36 -6.78 24.17
CA LEU A 11 5.74 -7.65 23.16
C LEU A 11 6.26 -7.40 21.75
N LEU A 12 6.71 -6.18 21.44
CA LEU A 12 7.28 -5.83 20.14
C LEU A 12 8.76 -6.18 20.01
N LYS A 13 9.47 -6.32 21.14
CA LYS A 13 10.92 -6.58 21.15
C LYS A 13 11.39 -7.77 20.30
N PRO A 14 10.72 -8.95 20.30
CA PRO A 14 11.09 -10.06 19.42
C PRO A 14 10.91 -9.79 17.92
N LEU A 15 10.23 -8.69 17.59
CA LEU A 15 9.89 -8.28 16.24
C LEU A 15 10.70 -7.06 15.78
N ASP A 16 11.60 -6.53 16.63
CA ASP A 16 12.48 -5.39 16.30
C ASP A 16 13.51 -5.77 15.19
N ASP A 17 14.18 -4.77 14.61
CA ASP A 17 15.24 -4.91 13.58
C ASP A 17 14.80 -5.59 12.24
N ASN A 18 13.55 -5.39 11.80
CA ASN A 18 12.99 -6.07 10.63
C ASN A 18 13.04 -7.61 10.72
N SER A 19 13.09 -8.14 11.94
CA SER A 19 12.96 -9.58 12.15
C SER A 19 11.57 -10.04 11.70
N VAL A 20 11.54 -11.19 11.04
CA VAL A 20 10.33 -11.79 10.46
C VAL A 20 10.17 -13.19 11.08
N PRO A 21 10.09 -13.31 12.41
CA PRO A 21 10.06 -14.61 13.06
C PRO A 21 8.79 -15.36 12.70
N THR A 22 8.91 -16.68 12.68
CA THR A 22 7.74 -17.55 12.79
C THR A 22 7.04 -17.28 14.12
N LEU A 23 5.75 -17.56 14.16
CA LEU A 23 4.95 -17.37 15.36
C LEU A 23 5.46 -18.23 16.53
N SER A 24 6.04 -19.41 16.26
CA SER A 24 6.71 -20.21 17.29
C SER A 24 7.95 -19.52 17.87
N GLU A 25 8.79 -18.93 17.03
CA GLU A 25 9.98 -18.19 17.47
C GLU A 25 9.59 -16.99 18.31
N TYR A 26 8.62 -16.19 17.84
CA TYR A 26 8.04 -15.08 18.59
C TYR A 26 7.58 -15.50 19.99
N VAL A 27 6.79 -16.56 20.08
CA VAL A 27 6.26 -17.05 21.37
C VAL A 27 7.36 -17.57 22.29
N ASN A 28 8.38 -18.25 21.75
CA ASN A 28 9.50 -18.73 22.55
C ASN A 28 10.34 -17.57 23.10
N GLU A 29 10.57 -16.53 22.31
CA GLU A 29 11.26 -15.32 22.78
C GLU A 29 10.48 -14.60 23.87
N LEU A 30 9.15 -14.46 23.72
CA LEU A 30 8.30 -13.90 24.77
C LEU A 30 8.40 -14.67 26.08
N LYS A 31 8.39 -16.01 26.04
CA LYS A 31 8.61 -16.85 27.22
C LYS A 31 9.99 -16.61 27.84
N GLY A 32 11.03 -16.45 27.01
CA GLY A 32 12.38 -16.07 27.45
C GLY A 32 12.45 -14.70 28.14
N LEU A 33 11.56 -13.78 27.78
CA LEU A 33 11.39 -12.47 28.43
C LEU A 33 10.50 -12.53 29.69
N GLY A 34 10.06 -13.71 30.10
CA GLY A 34 9.22 -13.91 31.29
C GLY A 34 7.74 -13.61 31.06
N ILE A 35 7.29 -13.54 29.81
CA ILE A 35 5.88 -13.36 29.46
C ILE A 35 5.16 -14.70 29.54
N ALA A 36 4.15 -14.78 30.41
CA ALA A 36 3.23 -15.90 30.47
C ALA A 36 2.13 -15.72 29.42
N LEU A 37 1.97 -16.72 28.53
CA LEU A 37 0.88 -16.75 27.55
C LEU A 37 -0.38 -17.40 28.14
N ASP A 38 -0.20 -18.32 29.08
CA ASP A 38 -1.26 -19.00 29.80
C ASP A 38 -1.28 -18.49 31.25
N GLY A 39 -2.47 -18.21 31.77
CA GLY A 39 -2.72 -18.00 33.18
C GLY A 39 -2.69 -19.30 33.98
N GLU A 40 -2.81 -19.18 35.30
CA GLU A 40 -2.73 -20.31 36.24
C GLU A 40 -3.81 -21.39 36.02
N ASP A 41 -4.89 -21.06 35.33
CA ASP A 41 -6.00 -21.96 35.00
C ASP A 41 -5.89 -22.61 33.60
N GLY A 42 -4.75 -22.44 32.92
CA GLY A 42 -4.51 -22.98 31.59
C GLY A 42 -5.28 -22.29 30.46
N LYS A 43 -5.91 -21.14 30.75
CA LYS A 43 -6.46 -20.22 29.75
C LYS A 43 -5.43 -19.17 29.39
N ILE A 44 -5.66 -18.43 28.31
CA ILE A 44 -4.80 -17.31 27.93
C ILE A 44 -4.69 -16.30 29.08
N ASP A 45 -3.47 -15.84 29.34
CA ASP A 45 -3.23 -14.77 30.31
C ASP A 45 -3.98 -13.50 29.85
N ARG A 46 -4.77 -12.94 30.76
CA ARG A 46 -5.63 -11.81 30.45
C ARG A 46 -4.82 -10.55 30.12
N LYS A 47 -3.62 -10.40 30.70
CA LYS A 47 -2.74 -9.28 30.40
C LYS A 47 -2.21 -9.41 28.98
N PHE A 48 -1.68 -10.58 28.62
CA PHE A 48 -1.24 -10.90 27.27
C PHE A 48 -2.36 -10.71 26.24
N GLU A 49 -3.53 -11.33 26.44
CA GLU A 49 -4.66 -11.25 25.51
C GLU A 49 -5.07 -9.80 25.22
N THR A 50 -5.22 -8.99 26.28
CA THR A 50 -5.67 -7.60 26.14
C THR A 50 -4.72 -6.78 25.27
N HIS A 51 -3.41 -6.97 25.44
CA HIS A 51 -2.40 -6.23 24.69
C HIS A 51 -2.22 -6.76 23.27
N LEU A 52 -2.29 -8.08 23.07
CA LEU A 52 -2.26 -8.68 21.75
C LEU A 52 -3.44 -8.19 20.90
N ARG A 53 -4.66 -8.16 21.47
CA ARG A 53 -5.85 -7.58 20.81
C ARG A 53 -5.66 -6.11 20.50
N TYR A 54 -5.01 -5.35 21.37
CA TYR A 54 -4.70 -3.95 21.11
C TYR A 54 -3.73 -3.78 19.94
N MET A 55 -2.63 -4.55 19.90
CA MET A 55 -1.66 -4.53 18.80
C MET A 55 -2.32 -4.87 17.46
N SER A 56 -3.17 -5.89 17.45
CA SER A 56 -4.00 -6.28 16.30
C SER A 56 -4.94 -5.15 15.86
N ALA A 57 -5.75 -4.61 16.77
CA ALA A 57 -6.73 -3.56 16.48
C ALA A 57 -6.08 -2.23 16.03
N LYS A 58 -4.88 -1.93 16.51
CA LYS A 58 -4.10 -0.74 16.12
C LYS A 58 -3.17 -0.99 14.93
N ARG A 59 -3.14 -2.21 14.37
CA ARG A 59 -2.25 -2.62 13.29
C ARG A 59 -0.79 -2.28 13.60
N LEU A 60 -0.36 -2.56 14.83
CA LEU A 60 1.05 -2.44 15.23
C LEU A 60 1.88 -3.62 14.71
N VAL A 61 1.20 -4.70 14.35
CA VAL A 61 1.78 -5.96 13.88
C VAL A 61 0.92 -6.51 12.75
N SER A 62 1.55 -7.24 11.84
CA SER A 62 0.88 -7.91 10.74
C SER A 62 1.62 -9.19 10.33
N ASN A 63 1.00 -9.99 9.47
CA ASN A 63 1.66 -11.08 8.78
C ASN A 63 2.29 -10.61 7.45
N VAL A 64 2.91 -11.54 6.69
CA VAL A 64 3.52 -11.24 5.38
C VAL A 64 2.55 -10.67 4.35
N ASN A 65 1.24 -10.94 4.50
CA ASN A 65 0.19 -10.44 3.62
C ASN A 65 -0.39 -9.10 4.10
N GLY A 66 0.13 -8.52 5.19
CA GLY A 66 -0.34 -7.25 5.76
C GLY A 66 -1.65 -7.37 6.54
N LEU A 67 -2.08 -8.58 6.91
CA LEU A 67 -3.27 -8.81 7.74
C LEU A 67 -2.88 -8.75 9.23
N SER A 68 -3.73 -8.12 10.05
CA SER A 68 -3.45 -7.85 11.46
C SER A 68 -4.44 -8.48 12.43
N ASP A 69 -5.50 -9.15 11.97
CA ASP A 69 -6.42 -9.86 12.87
C ASP A 69 -5.75 -11.07 13.52
N LEU A 70 -6.20 -11.45 14.71
CA LEU A 70 -5.57 -12.52 15.51
C LEU A 70 -5.49 -13.85 14.77
N GLU A 71 -6.55 -14.21 14.04
CA GLU A 71 -6.61 -15.47 13.30
C GLU A 71 -5.56 -15.49 12.17
N SER A 72 -5.46 -14.41 11.40
CA SER A 72 -4.44 -14.24 10.36
C SER A 72 -3.01 -14.12 10.90
N LEU A 73 -2.85 -13.75 12.17
CA LEU A 73 -1.58 -13.80 12.89
C LEU A 73 -1.28 -15.19 13.49
N GLY A 74 -2.19 -16.14 13.36
CA GLY A 74 -2.05 -17.52 13.84
C GLY A 74 -2.49 -17.75 15.30
N PHE A 75 -3.16 -16.79 15.93
CA PHE A 75 -3.75 -16.95 17.26
C PHE A 75 -5.24 -17.27 17.15
N SER A 76 -5.62 -18.47 17.61
CA SER A 76 -7.03 -18.84 17.78
C SER A 76 -7.36 -18.93 19.27
N ILE A 77 -8.40 -18.21 19.70
CA ILE A 77 -8.88 -18.22 21.09
C ILE A 77 -10.25 -18.88 21.12
N GLY A 78 -10.32 -20.07 21.71
CA GLY A 78 -11.56 -20.83 21.82
C GLY A 78 -12.55 -20.21 22.81
N ALA A 79 -13.82 -20.61 22.73
CA ALA A 79 -14.89 -20.11 23.62
C ALA A 79 -14.63 -20.35 25.13
N GLY A 80 -13.74 -21.30 25.47
CA GLY A 80 -13.28 -21.57 26.83
C GLY A 80 -12.08 -20.73 27.30
N GLY A 81 -11.55 -19.84 26.46
CA GLY A 81 -10.38 -19.00 26.76
C GLY A 81 -9.02 -19.69 26.52
N HIS A 82 -9.00 -20.90 25.98
CA HIS A 82 -7.75 -21.55 25.58
C HIS A 82 -7.22 -20.95 24.28
N VAL A 83 -5.90 -20.76 24.22
CA VAL A 83 -5.20 -20.26 23.02
C VAL A 83 -4.55 -21.42 22.26
N SER A 84 -4.77 -21.43 20.95
CA SER A 84 -4.06 -22.28 20.00
C SER A 84 -3.21 -21.41 19.09
N ILE A 85 -1.97 -21.82 18.87
CA ILE A 85 -0.96 -21.08 18.11
C ILE A 85 -0.62 -21.88 16.86
N MET A 86 -0.87 -21.32 15.68
CA MET A 86 -0.50 -21.90 14.39
C MET A 86 0.96 -21.54 14.06
N GLY A 87 1.88 -22.22 14.75
CA GLY A 87 3.22 -21.72 15.00
C GLY A 87 4.26 -21.84 13.88
N SER A 88 4.16 -22.81 12.97
CA SER A 88 5.26 -23.11 12.02
C SER A 88 5.22 -22.27 10.74
N ASP A 89 4.03 -21.86 10.32
CA ASP A 89 3.82 -21.29 8.99
C ASP A 89 3.49 -19.79 9.05
N MET A 90 3.04 -19.32 10.22
CA MET A 90 2.64 -17.93 10.41
C MET A 90 3.85 -17.09 10.78
N ILE A 91 3.97 -15.96 10.11
CA ILE A 91 5.00 -14.96 10.34
C ILE A 91 4.36 -13.74 10.97
N MET A 92 5.04 -13.13 11.93
CA MET A 92 4.62 -11.88 12.56
C MET A 92 5.74 -10.84 12.40
N LYS A 93 5.38 -9.60 12.04
CA LYS A 93 6.31 -8.48 11.92
C LYS A 93 5.72 -7.23 12.56
N VAL A 94 6.58 -6.31 13.01
CA VAL A 94 6.14 -4.96 13.40
C VAL A 94 5.73 -4.20 12.14
N GLU A 95 4.55 -3.61 12.17
CA GLU A 95 4.23 -2.53 11.26
C GLU A 95 4.89 -1.28 11.83
N ASN A 96 6.11 -1.03 11.38
CA ASN A 96 6.68 0.29 11.52
C ASN A 96 5.70 1.22 10.82
N LYS A 97 4.97 2.00 11.61
CA LYS A 97 4.56 3.30 11.13
C LYS A 97 5.87 3.97 10.75
N GLU A 98 6.27 3.85 9.49
CA GLU A 98 6.81 5.01 8.83
C GLU A 98 5.78 6.08 9.13
N LEU A 99 6.07 6.85 10.18
CA LEU A 99 5.63 8.21 10.25
C LEU A 99 6.16 8.75 8.94
N VAL A 100 5.31 8.77 7.92
CA VAL A 100 5.42 9.70 6.83
C VAL A 100 5.30 11.03 7.54
N VAL A 101 6.39 11.48 8.14
CA VAL A 101 6.53 12.85 8.59
C VAL A 101 6.42 13.59 7.27
N PRO A 102 5.34 14.35 7.02
CA PRO A 102 5.24 15.09 5.79
C PRO A 102 6.47 16.00 5.74
N GLN A 103 7.44 15.66 4.90
CA GLN A 103 8.52 16.56 4.59
C GLN A 103 7.89 17.67 3.77
N ASN A 104 7.55 18.77 4.42
CA ASN A 104 7.12 19.97 3.73
C ASN A 104 8.31 20.48 2.91
N ILE A 105 8.36 20.12 1.63
CA ILE A 105 9.32 20.71 0.68
C ILE A 105 8.85 22.15 0.46
N ASN A 106 9.62 23.11 0.96
CA ASN A 106 9.40 24.52 0.64
C ASN A 106 9.90 24.77 -0.78
N ILE A 107 9.00 24.63 -1.75
CA ILE A 107 9.27 25.04 -3.12
C ILE A 107 8.96 26.53 -3.19
N GLY A 108 9.90 27.33 -3.73
CA GLY A 108 9.70 28.78 -3.94
C GLY A 108 8.59 29.09 -4.94
N SER A 109 8.69 30.18 -5.70
CA SER A 109 7.67 30.50 -6.70
C SER A 109 7.73 29.53 -7.89
N ILE A 110 6.67 28.75 -8.10
CA ILE A 110 6.44 28.07 -9.37
C ILE A 110 5.38 28.84 -10.14
N THR A 111 5.76 29.40 -11.29
CA THR A 111 4.82 29.98 -12.26
C THR A 111 4.67 29.00 -13.42
N SER A 112 3.63 28.17 -13.38
CA SER A 112 3.26 27.28 -14.48
C SER A 112 1.82 26.80 -14.33
N ASP A 113 1.09 26.73 -15.45
CA ASP A 113 -0.32 26.34 -15.49
C ASP A 113 -0.53 24.82 -15.31
N LYS A 114 0.54 24.03 -15.16
CA LYS A 114 0.50 22.55 -15.23
C LYS A 114 1.35 21.84 -14.18
N VAL A 115 1.51 22.42 -13.00
CA VAL A 115 2.26 21.79 -11.90
C VAL A 115 1.39 20.72 -11.21
N GLN A 116 1.92 19.51 -11.07
CA GLN A 116 1.31 18.44 -10.26
C GLN A 116 2.38 17.81 -9.36
N VAL A 117 2.10 17.67 -8.06
CA VAL A 117 3.03 17.14 -7.05
C VAL A 117 2.31 16.08 -6.21
N GLY A 118 2.90 14.90 -6.06
CA GLY A 118 2.31 13.75 -5.36
C GLY A 118 2.19 12.51 -6.24
N ASN A 119 1.56 11.45 -5.72
CA ASN A 119 1.30 10.20 -6.46
C ASN A 119 -0.07 10.24 -7.15
N ASN A 120 -0.19 9.54 -8.28
CA ASN A 120 -1.42 9.46 -9.11
C ASN A 120 -1.88 10.82 -9.67
N ASN A 121 -0.93 11.66 -10.11
CA ASN A 121 -1.26 12.89 -10.80
C ASN A 121 -1.86 12.59 -12.18
N HIS A 122 -3.02 13.17 -12.47
CA HIS A 122 -3.68 13.09 -13.76
C HIS A 122 -3.86 14.50 -14.32
N LEU A 123 -3.30 14.79 -15.48
CA LEU A 123 -3.57 16.02 -16.22
C LEU A 123 -4.60 15.72 -17.31
N ILE A 124 -5.82 16.20 -17.11
CA ILE A 124 -6.87 16.16 -18.13
C ILE A 124 -6.84 17.49 -18.87
N THR A 125 -6.59 17.46 -20.18
CA THR A 125 -6.69 18.64 -21.03
C THR A 125 -7.49 18.29 -22.28
N ASN A 126 -8.43 19.17 -22.62
CA ASN A 126 -9.27 19.02 -23.80
C ASN A 126 -8.62 19.80 -24.94
N PHE A 127 -8.38 19.13 -26.06
CA PHE A 127 -7.92 19.75 -27.29
C PHE A 127 -8.85 19.36 -28.43
N HIS A 128 -8.97 20.23 -29.42
CA HIS A 128 -9.59 19.82 -30.67
C HIS A 128 -8.60 18.98 -31.46
N ILE A 129 -9.04 17.84 -31.98
CA ILE A 129 -8.17 16.94 -32.77
C ILE A 129 -7.50 17.67 -33.94
N GLN A 130 -8.20 18.63 -34.55
CA GLN A 130 -7.67 19.49 -35.61
C GLN A 130 -6.43 20.28 -35.15
N GLU A 131 -6.43 20.84 -33.94
CA GLU A 131 -5.29 21.60 -33.42
C GLU A 131 -4.04 20.72 -33.26
N VAL A 132 -4.23 19.45 -32.90
CA VAL A 132 -3.13 18.47 -32.79
C VAL A 132 -2.57 18.16 -34.17
N VAL A 133 -3.44 17.92 -35.16
CA VAL A 133 -3.04 17.65 -36.55
C VAL A 133 -2.29 18.83 -37.16
N GLU A 134 -2.81 20.06 -37.02
CA GLU A 134 -2.18 21.27 -37.55
C GLU A 134 -0.79 21.51 -36.95
N LYS A 135 -0.63 21.31 -35.63
CA LYS A 135 0.68 21.45 -34.98
C LYS A 135 1.69 20.40 -35.43
N ILE A 136 1.26 19.16 -35.64
CA ILE A 136 2.15 18.09 -36.13
C ILE A 136 2.49 18.30 -37.61
N ALA A 137 1.52 18.71 -38.44
CA ALA A 137 1.72 19.09 -39.84
C ALA A 137 2.75 20.21 -39.99
N ALA A 138 2.68 21.23 -39.13
CA ALA A 138 3.62 22.35 -39.10
C ALA A 138 5.00 21.98 -38.54
N SER A 139 5.16 20.80 -37.94
CA SER A 139 6.45 20.34 -37.41
C SER A 139 7.36 19.82 -38.53
N ASN A 140 8.67 19.84 -38.29
CA ASN A 140 9.67 19.23 -39.17
C ASN A 140 9.98 17.77 -38.79
N ASP A 141 9.01 17.06 -38.21
CA ASP A 141 9.14 15.68 -37.76
C ASP A 141 8.34 14.73 -38.67
N PRO A 142 9.01 14.02 -39.61
CA PRO A 142 8.33 13.08 -40.49
C PRO A 142 7.78 11.85 -39.78
N GLU A 143 8.39 11.44 -38.66
CA GLU A 143 7.94 10.28 -37.89
C GLU A 143 6.63 10.59 -37.19
N ALA A 144 6.53 11.77 -36.56
CA ALA A 144 5.28 12.23 -35.94
C ALA A 144 4.13 12.32 -36.94
N LYS A 145 4.39 12.81 -38.16
CA LYS A 145 3.38 12.89 -39.23
C LYS A 145 2.89 11.51 -39.65
N ASN A 146 3.81 10.57 -39.87
CA ASN A 146 3.46 9.20 -40.25
C ASN A 146 2.70 8.46 -39.13
N LEU A 147 3.13 8.61 -37.87
CA LEU A 147 2.45 8.01 -36.73
C LEU A 147 1.03 8.53 -36.59
N LEU A 148 0.85 9.86 -36.68
CA LEU A 148 -0.47 10.47 -36.60
C LEU A 148 -1.34 10.05 -37.78
N LYS A 149 -0.78 9.96 -38.99
CA LYS A 149 -1.51 9.45 -40.16
C LYS A 149 -2.00 8.02 -39.95
N SER A 150 -1.14 7.11 -39.47
CA SER A 150 -1.53 5.74 -39.14
C SER A 150 -2.60 5.67 -38.05
N LEU A 151 -2.56 6.57 -37.07
CA LEU A 151 -3.58 6.67 -36.04
C LEU A 151 -4.93 7.10 -36.64
N LEU A 152 -4.95 8.10 -37.53
CA LEU A 152 -6.15 8.57 -38.20
C LEU A 152 -6.74 7.51 -39.15
N GLU A 153 -5.89 6.71 -39.81
CA GLU A 153 -6.31 5.60 -40.68
C GLU A 153 -6.85 4.39 -39.90
N ASN A 154 -6.67 4.34 -38.58
CA ASN A 154 -7.22 3.27 -37.76
C ASN A 154 -8.76 3.29 -37.79
N SER A 155 -9.40 2.15 -38.08
CA SER A 155 -10.86 2.06 -38.23
C SER A 155 -11.65 2.51 -37.00
N THR A 156 -11.11 2.33 -35.79
CA THR A 156 -11.75 2.78 -34.54
C THR A 156 -11.73 4.30 -34.46
N VAL A 157 -10.57 4.91 -34.71
CA VAL A 157 -10.41 6.37 -34.71
C VAL A 157 -11.22 6.99 -35.86
N GLY A 158 -11.15 6.41 -37.05
CA GLY A 158 -11.95 6.82 -38.20
C GLY A 158 -13.45 6.75 -37.94
N SER A 159 -13.94 5.77 -37.17
CA SER A 159 -15.36 5.70 -36.78
C SER A 159 -15.79 6.82 -35.83
N LEU A 160 -14.88 7.31 -34.97
CA LEU A 160 -15.14 8.43 -34.07
C LEU A 160 -15.12 9.78 -34.79
N LEU A 161 -14.23 9.93 -35.77
CA LEU A 161 -14.05 11.18 -36.52
C LEU A 161 -14.94 11.25 -37.78
N GLY A 162 -15.47 10.13 -38.23
CA GLY A 162 -16.32 10.00 -39.41
C GLY A 162 -15.64 10.52 -40.69
N ALA A 163 -16.42 11.14 -41.56
CA ALA A 163 -15.94 11.66 -42.85
C ALA A 163 -14.90 12.79 -42.71
N GLY A 164 -14.75 13.40 -41.53
CA GLY A 164 -13.76 14.44 -41.27
C GLY A 164 -12.32 13.92 -41.24
N VAL A 165 -12.12 12.61 -41.08
CA VAL A 165 -10.77 12.02 -40.98
C VAL A 165 -9.93 12.24 -42.24
N SER A 166 -10.55 12.20 -43.43
CA SER A 166 -9.86 12.42 -44.70
C SER A 166 -9.31 13.83 -44.84
N ALA A 167 -10.02 14.84 -44.30
CA ALA A 167 -9.56 16.22 -44.29
C ALA A 167 -8.35 16.40 -43.37
N LEU A 168 -8.33 15.73 -42.22
CA LEU A 168 -7.21 15.74 -41.28
C LEU A 168 -5.98 15.04 -41.86
N ILE A 169 -6.15 13.89 -42.51
CA ILE A 169 -5.05 13.18 -43.18
C ILE A 169 -4.44 14.03 -44.30
N GLY A 170 -5.25 14.81 -45.01
CA GLY A 170 -4.77 15.71 -46.07
C GLY A 170 -3.88 16.87 -45.60
N LEU A 171 -3.84 17.15 -44.29
CA LEU A 171 -2.96 18.15 -43.71
C LEU A 171 -1.55 17.62 -43.38
N LEU A 172 -1.37 16.29 -43.31
CA LEU A 172 -0.13 15.62 -42.89
C LEU A 172 0.71 15.18 -44.09
#